data_AF-A0A8T5AMQ7-F1
#
_entry.id   AF-A0A8T5AMQ7-F1
#
_cell.length_a   1.000
_cell.length_b   1.000
_cell.length_c   1.000
_cell.angle_alpha   90.00
_cell.angle_beta   90.00
_cell.angle_gamma   90.00
#
_symmetry.space_group_name_H-M   'P 1'
#
loop_
_entity.id
_entity.type
_entity.pdbx_description
1 polymer ?
#
loop_
_entity_poly.entity_id
_entity_poly.type
_entity_poly.pdbx_seq_one_letter_code
_entity_poly.pdbx_strand_id
1 'polypeptide(L)'
;MGQRHETCTGNHAGCSGQHRARRLLAHREEIANRIERVVEEETQNWGVEIISVKLQNIELPEDMKRVIARQAEAEREKRAVIIKSEGELTAAANLDKAVQQMSNRALYLRTLASLEDISYDPSNTIVFAIPLDITRGEIFGLTALAKSRTITRQNEKKTETREKQNV
;
A
#
# COMPACT_ATOMS: atom_id res chain seq x y z
N MET A 1 34.55 40.46 4.38
CA MET A 1 34.25 39.44 3.35
C MET A 1 33.60 38.24 4.03
N GLY A 2 32.27 38.24 4.16
CA GLY A 2 31.51 37.13 4.71
C GLY A 2 30.98 36.25 3.58
N GLN A 3 31.33 34.96 3.61
CA GLN A 3 30.75 33.98 2.70
C GLN A 3 29.37 33.60 3.22
N ARG A 4 28.35 33.91 2.41
CA ARG A 4 26.97 33.49 2.64
C ARG A 4 26.87 32.01 2.26
N HIS A 5 26.77 31.15 3.26
CA HIS A 5 26.24 29.80 3.04
C HIS A 5 24.75 29.93 2.71
N GLU A 6 24.41 29.64 1.46
CA GLU A 6 23.05 29.55 0.97
C GLU A 6 22.31 28.46 1.75
N THR A 7 21.38 28.87 2.60
CA THR A 7 20.47 27.94 3.29
C THR A 7 19.42 27.46 2.28
N CYS A 8 19.26 26.14 2.19
CA CYS A 8 18.22 25.49 1.41
C CYS A 8 16.83 25.88 1.91
N THR A 9 16.25 26.93 1.36
CA THR A 9 14.83 27.29 1.50
C THR A 9 14.12 26.97 0.19
N GLY A 10 13.64 25.73 0.04
CA GLY A 10 12.82 25.35 -1.11
C GLY A 10 12.61 23.85 -1.28
N ASN A 11 11.35 23.42 -1.12
CA ASN A 11 10.75 22.13 -1.47
C ASN A 11 11.44 20.81 -1.00
N HIS A 12 10.78 20.20 -0.02
CA HIS A 12 11.20 19.12 0.87
C HIS A 12 11.48 17.73 0.25
N ALA A 13 11.55 17.58 -1.08
CA ALA A 13 11.68 16.26 -1.72
C ALA A 13 13.12 15.84 -2.06
N GLY A 14 14.06 16.78 -2.23
CA GLY A 14 15.42 16.48 -2.70
C GLY A 14 16.43 16.08 -1.58
N CYS A 15 16.22 16.54 -0.35
CA CYS A 15 17.24 16.45 0.69
C CYS A 15 17.29 15.09 1.42
N SER A 16 16.23 14.27 1.33
CA SER A 16 16.19 12.98 2.06
C SER A 16 17.12 11.91 1.45
N GLY A 17 17.38 11.98 0.14
CA GLY A 17 18.22 11.02 -0.59
C GLY A 17 19.70 11.11 -0.20
N GLN A 18 20.26 12.32 -0.16
CA GLN A 18 21.67 12.55 0.23
C GLN A 18 21.93 12.13 1.68
N HIS A 19 21.02 12.44 2.61
CA HIS A 19 21.17 12.04 4.01
C HIS A 19 21.06 10.52 4.23
N ARG A 20 20.27 9.80 3.42
CA ARG A 20 20.17 8.33 3.49
C ARG A 20 21.41 7.65 2.92
N ALA A 21 21.94 8.14 1.78
CA ALA A 21 23.18 7.63 1.20
C ALA A 21 24.38 7.88 2.13
N ARG A 22 24.49 9.08 2.71
CA ARG A 22 25.57 9.42 3.66
C ARG A 22 25.57 8.54 4.90
N ARG A 23 24.39 8.12 5.39
CA ARG A 23 24.29 7.17 6.51
C ARG A 23 24.81 5.78 6.17
N LEU A 24 24.55 5.26 4.96
CA LEU A 24 24.99 3.91 4.59
C LEU A 24 26.52 3.81 4.43
N LEU A 25 27.18 4.87 3.93
CA LEU A 25 28.64 4.91 3.86
C LEU A 25 29.28 5.04 5.25
N ALA A 26 28.71 5.86 6.14
CA ALA A 26 29.22 6.04 7.50
C ALA A 26 29.29 4.73 8.32
N HIS A 27 28.33 3.82 8.13
CA HIS A 27 28.34 2.53 8.83
C HIS A 27 29.49 1.61 8.39
N ARG A 28 29.99 1.73 7.15
CA ARG A 28 31.14 0.92 6.70
C ARG A 28 32.44 1.37 7.33
N GLU A 29 32.67 2.68 7.41
CA GLU A 29 33.86 3.25 8.07
C GLU A 29 33.84 2.97 9.58
N GLU A 30 32.68 3.09 10.23
CA GLU A 30 32.55 2.81 11.67
C GLU A 30 32.86 1.35 12.02
N ILE A 31 32.39 0.40 11.20
CA ILE A 31 32.68 -1.03 11.40
C ILE A 31 34.17 -1.31 11.17
N ALA A 32 34.77 -0.74 10.12
CA ALA A 32 36.19 -0.91 9.83
C ALA A 32 37.07 -0.41 11.00
N ASN A 33 36.79 0.80 11.51
CA ASN A 33 37.52 1.40 12.64
C ASN A 33 37.33 0.61 13.95
N ARG A 34 36.18 -0.08 14.11
CA ARG A 34 35.97 -0.95 15.27
C ARG A 34 36.77 -2.24 15.18
N ILE A 35 36.87 -2.83 13.99
CA ILE A 35 37.67 -4.04 13.77
C ILE A 35 39.16 -3.72 13.91
N GLU A 36 39.62 -2.62 13.33
CA GLU A 36 41.02 -2.17 13.44
C GLU A 36 41.49 -2.08 14.88
N ARG A 37 40.72 -1.41 15.75
CA ARG A 37 41.05 -1.33 17.18
C ARG A 37 41.16 -2.68 17.88
N VAL A 38 40.26 -3.61 17.59
CA VAL A 38 40.26 -4.94 18.21
C VAL A 38 41.47 -5.75 17.75
N VAL A 39 41.84 -5.66 16.47
CA VAL A 39 42.99 -6.40 15.94
C VAL A 39 44.30 -5.79 16.44
N GLU A 40 44.41 -4.46 16.51
CA GLU A 40 45.58 -3.74 17.03
C GLU A 40 45.93 -4.16 18.47
N GLU A 41 44.91 -4.30 19.33
CA GLU A 41 45.07 -4.74 20.73
C GLU A 41 45.69 -6.14 20.81
N GLU A 42 45.29 -7.06 19.93
CA GLU A 42 45.79 -8.44 19.89
C GLU A 42 47.18 -8.55 19.22
N THR A 43 47.45 -7.76 18.17
CA THR A 43 48.71 -7.83 17.41
C THR A 43 49.88 -7.11 18.06
N GLN A 44 49.65 -6.23 19.04
CA GLN A 44 50.72 -5.59 19.83
C GLN A 44 51.64 -6.62 20.49
N ASN A 45 51.09 -7.75 20.94
CA ASN A 45 51.86 -8.81 21.57
C ASN A 45 52.74 -9.61 20.56
N TRP A 46 52.48 -9.48 19.26
CA TRP A 46 53.22 -10.15 18.19
C TRP A 46 54.23 -9.22 17.48
N GLY A 47 54.24 -7.93 17.81
CA GLY A 47 55.17 -6.95 17.22
C GLY A 47 54.89 -6.64 15.74
N VAL A 48 53.63 -6.77 15.31
CA VAL A 48 53.19 -6.50 13.93
C VAL A 48 52.37 -5.21 13.90
N GLU A 49 52.73 -4.27 13.01
CA GLU A 49 52.01 -3.00 12.78
C GLU A 49 50.98 -3.17 11.64
N ILE A 50 49.75 -2.72 11.87
CA ILE A 50 48.66 -2.83 10.89
C ILE A 50 48.56 -1.53 10.09
N ILE A 51 48.63 -1.62 8.75
CA ILE A 51 48.62 -0.44 7.86
C ILE A 51 47.19 -0.11 7.37
N SER A 52 46.34 -1.12 7.16
CA SER A 52 44.93 -0.92 6.80
C SER A 52 44.09 -2.18 6.96
N VAL A 53 42.83 -2.03 7.42
CA VAL A 53 41.85 -3.11 7.49
C VAL A 53 40.82 -2.95 6.37
N LYS A 54 40.78 -3.92 5.44
CA LYS A 54 39.78 -3.98 4.38
C LYS A 54 38.68 -4.96 4.75
N LEU A 55 37.43 -4.50 4.79
CA LEU A 55 36.28 -5.38 5.02
C LEU A 55 36.16 -6.37 3.85
N GLN A 56 36.37 -7.66 4.13
CA GLN A 56 36.15 -8.73 3.16
C GLN A 56 34.66 -9.13 3.14
N ASN A 57 34.22 -9.68 2.01
CA ASN A 57 32.87 -10.23 1.90
C ASN A 57 32.81 -11.54 2.67
N ILE A 58 32.04 -11.56 3.77
CA ILE A 58 31.81 -12.79 4.54
C ILE A 58 30.66 -13.54 3.86
N GLU A 59 30.92 -14.78 3.45
CA GLU A 59 29.87 -15.66 2.95
C GLU A 59 29.10 -16.26 4.12
N LEU A 60 27.83 -15.88 4.24
CA LEU A 60 26.93 -16.45 5.23
C LEU A 60 26.59 -17.91 4.84
N PRO A 61 26.50 -18.83 5.82
CA PRO A 61 25.99 -20.17 5.56
C PRO A 61 24.55 -20.10 5.06
N GLU A 62 24.18 -21.03 4.18
CA GLU A 62 22.92 -20.98 3.42
C GLU A 62 21.67 -20.98 4.32
N ASP A 63 21.71 -21.70 5.44
CA ASP A 63 20.61 -21.72 6.40
C ASP A 63 20.35 -20.36 7.05
N MET A 64 21.40 -19.59 7.34
CA MET A 64 21.27 -18.27 7.96
C MET A 64 20.73 -17.25 6.95
N LYS A 65 21.14 -17.32 5.67
CA LYS A 65 20.58 -16.47 4.60
C LYS A 65 19.07 -16.65 4.47
N ARG A 66 18.60 -17.90 4.52
CA ARG A 66 17.16 -18.22 4.44
C ARG A 66 16.37 -17.62 5.61
N VAL A 67 16.90 -17.69 6.83
CA VAL A 67 16.26 -17.10 8.03
C VAL A 67 16.20 -15.58 7.93
N ILE A 68 17.32 -14.94 7.56
CA ILE A 68 17.39 -13.49 7.39
C ILE A 68 16.45 -13.02 6.28
N ALA A 69 16.38 -13.74 5.16
CA ALA A 69 15.46 -13.42 4.07
C ALA A 69 13.99 -13.45 4.52
N ARG A 70 13.58 -14.51 5.24
CA ARG A 70 12.23 -14.60 5.80
C ARG A 70 11.93 -13.49 6.80
N GLN A 71 12.88 -13.15 7.66
CA GLN A 71 12.71 -12.06 8.63
C GLN A 71 12.62 -10.71 7.93
N ALA A 72 13.45 -10.47 6.92
CA ALA A 72 13.43 -9.24 6.12
C ALA A 72 12.11 -9.09 5.35
N GLU A 73 11.57 -10.19 4.82
CA GLU A 73 10.29 -10.22 4.14
C GLU A 73 9.14 -9.90 5.11
N ALA A 74 9.10 -10.54 6.28
CA ALA A 74 8.09 -10.26 7.32
C ALA A 74 8.13 -8.80 7.80
N GLU A 75 9.32 -8.25 8.01
CA GLU A 75 9.48 -6.84 8.40
C GLU A 75 9.06 -5.89 7.26
N ARG A 76 9.34 -6.25 6.00
CA ARG A 76 8.92 -5.47 4.84
C ARG A 76 7.40 -5.48 4.69
N GLU A 77 6.77 -6.62 4.84
CA GLU A 77 5.32 -6.76 4.79
C GLU A 77 4.65 -5.97 5.90
N LYS A 78 5.13 -6.11 7.14
CA LYS A 78 4.68 -5.30 8.27
C LYS A 78 4.77 -3.80 7.98
N ARG A 79 5.91 -3.33 7.47
CA ARG A 79 6.09 -1.92 7.08
C ARG A 79 5.16 -1.50 5.97
N ALA A 80 4.94 -2.34 4.97
CA ALA A 80 4.02 -2.05 3.88
C ALA A 80 2.58 -1.86 4.39
N VAL A 81 2.13 -2.71 5.33
CA VAL A 81 0.80 -2.58 5.96
C VAL A 81 0.67 -1.28 6.75
N ILE A 82 1.68 -0.92 7.55
CA ILE A 82 1.68 0.33 8.32
C ILE A 82 1.59 1.54 7.38
N ILE A 83 2.47 1.60 6.37
CA ILE A 83 2.51 2.72 5.41
C ILE A 83 1.19 2.81 4.63
N LYS A 84 0.61 1.66 4.23
CA LYS A 84 -0.68 1.63 3.54
C LYS A 84 -1.79 2.18 4.44
N SER A 85 -1.84 1.74 5.69
CA SER A 85 -2.87 2.18 6.65
C SER A 85 -2.77 3.68 6.96
N GLU A 86 -1.55 4.20 7.14
CA GLU A 86 -1.29 5.63 7.32
C GLU A 86 -1.66 6.44 6.05
N GLY A 87 -1.36 5.90 4.88
CA GLY A 87 -1.75 6.46 3.59
C GLY A 87 -3.27 6.53 3.43
N GLU A 88 -3.99 5.48 3.82
CA GLU A 88 -5.45 5.43 3.80
C GLU A 88 -6.08 6.46 4.73
N LEU A 89 -5.57 6.61 5.97
CA LEU A 89 -6.03 7.65 6.90
C LEU A 89 -5.81 9.06 6.34
N THR A 90 -4.64 9.30 5.75
CA THR A 90 -4.31 10.59 5.14
C THR A 90 -5.22 10.87 3.93
N ALA A 91 -5.47 9.86 3.10
CA ALA A 91 -6.36 9.97 1.96
C ALA A 91 -7.81 10.25 2.40
N ALA A 92 -8.32 9.54 3.40
CA ALA A 92 -9.65 9.75 3.95
C ALA A 92 -9.82 11.16 4.52
N ALA A 93 -8.84 11.66 5.28
CA ALA A 93 -8.86 13.03 5.81
C ALA A 93 -8.87 14.09 4.71
N ASN A 94 -8.13 13.86 3.62
CA ASN A 94 -8.12 14.78 2.47
C ASN A 94 -9.45 14.73 1.70
N LEU A 95 -10.04 13.55 1.55
CA LEU A 95 -11.36 13.39 0.93
C LEU A 95 -12.46 14.07 1.76
N ASP A 96 -12.44 13.93 3.08
CA ASP A 96 -13.41 14.62 3.96
C ASP A 96 -13.32 16.15 3.81
N LYS A 97 -12.11 16.69 3.83
CA LYS A 97 -11.88 18.13 3.55
C LYS A 97 -12.39 18.54 2.18
N ALA A 98 -12.19 17.70 1.15
CA ALA A 98 -12.68 17.97 -0.19
C ALA A 98 -14.22 17.96 -0.25
N VAL A 99 -14.88 17.02 0.44
CA VAL A 99 -16.36 16.98 0.52
C VAL A 99 -16.90 18.21 1.24
N GLN A 100 -16.26 18.64 2.33
CA GLN A 100 -16.66 19.86 3.05
C GLN A 100 -16.54 21.13 2.19
N GLN A 101 -15.61 21.17 1.24
CA GLN A 101 -15.44 22.29 0.32
C GLN A 101 -16.28 22.15 -0.96
N MET A 102 -16.82 20.97 -1.26
CA MET A 102 -17.62 20.71 -2.45
C MET A 102 -19.10 21.11 -2.26
N SER A 103 -19.74 21.50 -3.36
CA SER A 103 -21.19 21.68 -3.39
C SER A 103 -21.91 20.36 -3.69
N ASN A 104 -23.19 20.25 -3.31
CA ASN A 104 -24.02 19.06 -3.58
C ASN A 104 -24.07 18.66 -5.07
N ARG A 105 -23.95 19.62 -6.00
CA ARG A 105 -23.90 19.34 -7.45
C ARG A 105 -22.57 18.74 -7.90
N ALA A 106 -21.46 19.17 -7.29
CA ALA A 106 -20.13 18.62 -7.58
C ALA A 106 -20.01 17.17 -7.08
N LEU A 107 -20.63 16.86 -5.93
CA LEU A 107 -20.70 15.49 -5.41
C LEU A 107 -21.43 14.57 -6.39
N TYR A 108 -22.56 15.01 -6.95
CA TYR A 108 -23.32 14.24 -7.94
C TYR A 108 -22.53 13.96 -9.22
N LEU A 109 -21.84 14.96 -9.78
CA LEU A 109 -20.98 14.76 -10.94
C LEU A 109 -19.82 13.80 -10.66
N ARG A 110 -19.25 13.84 -9.45
CA ARG A 110 -18.23 12.88 -9.02
C ARG A 110 -18.80 11.47 -8.90
N THR A 111 -20.03 11.30 -8.40
CA THR A 111 -20.71 9.99 -8.38
C THR A 111 -20.89 9.43 -9.79
N LEU A 112 -21.24 10.28 -10.77
CA LEU A 112 -21.34 9.87 -12.17
C LEU A 112 -19.98 9.53 -12.79
N ALA A 113 -18.93 10.30 -12.50
CA ALA A 113 -17.58 10.00 -12.97
C ALA A 113 -17.03 8.68 -12.38
N SER A 114 -17.28 8.42 -11.09
CA SER A 114 -16.91 7.13 -10.48
C SER A 114 -17.68 5.95 -11.08
N LEU A 115 -18.89 6.18 -11.59
CA LEU A 115 -19.66 5.15 -12.28
C LEU A 115 -19.06 4.84 -13.66
N GLU A 116 -18.57 5.86 -14.37
CA GLU A 116 -17.85 5.68 -15.64
C GLU A 116 -16.59 4.82 -15.46
N ASP A 117 -15.79 5.09 -14.43
CA ASP A 117 -14.60 4.29 -14.10
C ASP A 117 -14.92 2.81 -13.80
N ILE A 118 -16.04 2.53 -13.12
CA ILE A 118 -16.46 1.16 -12.75
C ILE A 118 -17.16 0.45 -13.92
N SER A 119 -17.78 1.19 -14.83
CA SER A 119 -18.54 0.66 -15.97
C SER A 119 -17.68 0.08 -17.10
N TYR A 120 -16.35 0.16 -17.00
CA TYR A 120 -15.44 -0.39 -18.01
C TYR A 120 -15.52 -1.92 -18.14
N ASP A 121 -16.02 -2.63 -17.12
CA ASP A 121 -16.19 -4.09 -17.16
C ASP A 121 -17.65 -4.49 -17.47
N PRO A 122 -17.95 -5.03 -18.67
CA PRO A 122 -19.31 -5.35 -19.10
C PRO A 122 -19.96 -6.52 -18.34
N SER A 123 -19.22 -7.20 -17.45
CA SER A 123 -19.71 -8.36 -16.70
C SER A 123 -20.42 -8.03 -15.38
N ASN A 124 -20.37 -6.78 -14.91
CA ASN A 124 -20.86 -6.40 -13.59
C ASN A 124 -22.25 -5.72 -13.64
N THR A 125 -23.27 -6.33 -13.04
CA THR A 125 -24.60 -5.70 -12.90
C THR A 125 -24.58 -4.75 -11.71
N ILE A 126 -24.49 -3.45 -11.97
CA ILE A 126 -24.49 -2.42 -10.93
C ILE A 126 -25.94 -2.09 -10.51
N VAL A 127 -26.32 -2.51 -9.31
CA VAL A 127 -27.62 -2.14 -8.71
C VAL A 127 -27.48 -0.75 -8.07
N PHE A 128 -28.03 0.25 -8.72
CA PHE A 128 -27.99 1.64 -8.25
C PHE A 128 -29.20 1.96 -7.37
N ALA A 129 -28.95 2.27 -6.10
CA ALA A 129 -29.95 2.83 -5.19
C ALA A 129 -29.65 4.32 -5.00
N ILE A 130 -30.39 5.19 -5.69
CA ILE A 130 -30.35 6.62 -5.41
C ILE A 130 -30.99 6.81 -4.03
N PRO A 131 -30.34 7.50 -3.07
CA PRO A 131 -31.00 7.88 -1.83
C PRO A 131 -32.24 8.71 -2.17
N LEU A 132 -33.38 8.22 -1.69
CA LEU A 132 -34.73 8.64 -2.06
C LEU A 132 -35.09 10.08 -1.68
N ASP A 133 -34.15 10.88 -1.17
CA ASP A 133 -34.37 12.27 -0.78
C ASP A 133 -34.80 13.18 -1.96
N ILE A 134 -34.63 12.70 -3.21
CA ILE A 134 -35.06 13.40 -4.44
C ILE A 134 -36.37 12.81 -5.02
N THR A 135 -36.89 11.70 -4.47
CA THR A 135 -38.00 10.91 -5.08
C THR A 135 -39.40 11.25 -4.58
N ARG A 136 -39.62 12.42 -3.95
CA ARG A 136 -41.00 12.89 -3.69
C ARG A 136 -41.76 13.27 -4.99
N GLY A 137 -41.14 13.15 -6.16
CA GLY A 137 -41.71 13.52 -7.45
C GLY A 137 -42.28 12.40 -8.33
N GLU A 138 -41.59 11.26 -8.55
CA GLU A 138 -41.92 10.39 -9.70
C GLU A 138 -41.66 8.88 -9.50
N ILE A 139 -42.29 8.26 -8.50
CA ILE A 139 -42.24 6.79 -8.29
C ILE A 139 -43.25 6.03 -9.17
N PHE A 140 -43.75 6.62 -10.25
CA PHE A 140 -44.74 5.99 -11.14
C PHE A 140 -44.11 5.02 -12.16
N GLY A 141 -42.79 5.10 -12.42
CA GLY A 141 -42.15 4.35 -13.51
C GLY A 141 -41.51 3.01 -13.16
N LEU A 142 -41.10 2.78 -11.90
CA LEU A 142 -40.25 1.61 -11.57
C LEU A 142 -41.01 0.33 -11.23
N THR A 143 -42.30 0.41 -10.91
CA THR A 143 -43.14 -0.77 -10.59
C THR A 143 -43.48 -1.62 -11.82
N ALA A 144 -43.26 -1.10 -13.04
CA ALA A 144 -43.48 -1.85 -14.28
C ALA A 144 -42.35 -2.84 -14.62
N LEU A 145 -41.11 -2.59 -14.19
CA LEU A 145 -39.95 -3.41 -14.58
C LEU A 145 -39.73 -4.64 -13.66
N ALA A 146 -40.22 -4.59 -12.42
CA ALA A 146 -40.03 -5.67 -11.44
C ALA A 146 -40.82 -6.96 -11.76
N LYS A 147 -41.80 -6.91 -12.68
CA LYS A 147 -42.70 -8.05 -12.97
C LYS A 147 -42.19 -9.02 -14.06
N SER A 148 -41.07 -8.73 -14.72
CA SER A 148 -40.60 -9.52 -15.88
C SER A 148 -39.60 -10.66 -15.57
N ARG A 149 -39.16 -10.86 -14.32
CA ARG A 149 -38.09 -11.83 -14.01
C ARG A 149 -38.50 -13.11 -13.27
N THR A 150 -39.79 -13.33 -13.01
CA THR A 150 -40.27 -14.50 -12.26
C THR A 150 -40.52 -15.74 -13.13
N ILE A 151 -40.45 -15.63 -14.44
CA ILE A 151 -40.53 -16.78 -15.36
C ILE A 151 -39.09 -17.23 -15.61
N THR A 152 -38.58 -18.23 -14.88
CA THR A 152 -37.57 -19.25 -15.32
C THR A 152 -37.14 -20.17 -14.16
N ARG A 153 -37.38 -19.84 -12.88
CA ARG A 153 -36.96 -20.71 -11.74
C ARG A 153 -38.02 -21.65 -11.14
N GLN A 154 -39.12 -21.93 -11.83
CA GLN A 154 -40.14 -22.91 -11.35
C GLN A 154 -40.06 -24.29 -12.03
N ASN A 155 -39.25 -24.48 -13.07
CA ASN A 155 -39.22 -25.75 -13.81
C ASN A 155 -38.16 -26.76 -13.35
N GLU A 156 -37.20 -26.40 -12.48
CA GLU A 156 -36.20 -27.36 -11.98
C GLU A 156 -36.60 -28.05 -10.66
N LYS A 157 -37.56 -27.51 -9.89
CA LYS A 157 -38.01 -28.15 -8.64
C LYS A 157 -39.16 -29.15 -8.83
N LYS A 158 -39.74 -29.28 -10.02
CA LYS A 158 -40.88 -30.17 -10.28
C LYS A 158 -40.49 -31.53 -10.88
N THR A 159 -39.22 -31.71 -11.25
CA THR A 159 -38.69 -32.98 -11.78
C THR A 159 -38.06 -33.85 -10.70
N GLU A 160 -37.50 -33.28 -9.63
CA GLU A 160 -36.88 -34.05 -8.53
C GLU A 160 -37.87 -34.68 -7.53
N THR A 161 -39.16 -34.29 -7.56
CA THR A 161 -40.19 -34.88 -6.69
C THR A 161 -41.00 -35.99 -7.38
N ARG A 162 -40.75 -36.29 -8.66
CA ARG A 162 -41.39 -37.42 -9.38
C ARG A 162 -40.61 -38.72 -9.32
N GLU A 163 -39.38 -38.71 -8.80
CA GLU A 163 -38.50 -39.90 -8.73
C GLU A 163 -38.42 -40.52 -7.33
N LYS A 164 -39.01 -39.89 -6.30
CA LYS A 164 -39.10 -40.44 -4.93
C LYS A 164 -40.48 -41.03 -4.58
N GLN A 165 -41.30 -41.31 -5.59
CA GLN A 165 -42.62 -41.92 -5.45
C GLN A 165 -42.78 -43.22 -6.24
N ASN A 166 -41.67 -43.78 -6.75
CA ASN A 166 -41.66 -45.07 -7.45
C ASN A 166 -40.43 -45.92 -7.07
N VAL A 167 -40.20 -46.11 -5.76
CA VAL A 167 -39.54 -47.26 -5.11
C VAL A 167 -40.22 -47.49 -3.77
#